data_AF-A0A8T4WBM0-F1
#
_entry.id   AF-A0A8T4WBM0-F1
#
_cell.length_a   1.000
_cell.length_b   1.000
_cell.length_c   1.000
_cell.angle_alpha   90.00
_cell.angle_beta   90.00
_cell.angle_gamma   90.00
#
_symmetry.space_group_name_H-M   'P 1'
#
loop_
_entity.id
_entity.type
_entity.pdbx_description
1 polymer ?
#
loop_
_entity_poly.entity_id
_entity_poly.type
_entity_poly.pdbx_seq_one_letter_code
_entity_poly.pdbx_strand_id
1 'polypeptide(L)'
;MAERIKNGIASATTTVQVKRKNLRNRISQYEGAEQAAHVLISVVLAINTVLMLFTLIHVIGWLLVAGLPLLDSLPLVLYVIPLLIILPSLVYSYYTSRSANVNLVVTIIELVIFTWLTNLVRGFLILILMNMVALFFMLIYGQFGFQGNLKELGKKGIAWFIFMNLLGLAMPTATYAMGRNPIATVSTSESSSLRFSVSADENLSSVQPLLDSIQSDDFGLDLKIQVDDLNWYQKAVDWLNMLNGTDMNHSITFSVNREKHFQLSNQKLGSAELLHLVFEGYYAVLNETLHRIDFTSAYRKPNVIYLDMSLSHSEWSLLFRSIRAVDFGAFSTTIRSMLDSSNRTMIQEWTSRLMRLGESFGVSLGLVVEPFVMDDSMDGDDNAMRVCGLISDTLGSWDSIEVSCNKTLFSEAMAGDVGEYFVYSYSRTVSSLSHFDSIRISESGKSPYSRMDILANDIVLASSGSPRWITVESLTSMLSCFGEDSVQLLNEAITSIEEVPVTYTFRIYAFRVVFLAIDAFDLLFF
;
A
#
# COMPACT_ATOMS: atom_id res chain seq x y z
N MET A 1 20.00 -31.47 -38.94
CA MET A 1 18.94 -30.67 -38.26
C MET A 1 19.23 -29.18 -38.30
N ALA A 2 20.39 -28.72 -37.80
CA ALA A 2 20.82 -27.32 -37.87
C ALA A 2 20.85 -26.74 -39.31
N GLU A 3 21.24 -27.53 -40.30
CA GLU A 3 21.30 -27.11 -41.71
C GLU A 3 19.90 -26.97 -42.36
N ARG A 4 18.93 -27.81 -41.98
CA ARG A 4 17.52 -27.67 -42.38
C ARG A 4 16.86 -26.45 -41.73
N ILE A 5 17.18 -26.16 -40.47
CA ILE A 5 16.72 -24.95 -39.77
C ILE A 5 17.34 -23.70 -40.43
N LYS A 6 18.64 -23.73 -40.74
CA LYS A 6 19.34 -22.64 -41.44
C LYS A 6 18.73 -22.36 -42.83
N ASN A 7 18.47 -23.41 -43.61
CA ASN A 7 17.87 -23.29 -44.95
C ASN A 7 16.39 -22.86 -44.89
N GLY A 8 15.65 -23.30 -43.88
CA GLY A 8 14.27 -22.85 -43.62
C GLY A 8 14.20 -21.37 -43.24
N ILE A 9 15.09 -20.91 -42.35
CA ILE A 9 15.20 -19.49 -41.95
C ILE A 9 15.62 -18.62 -43.14
N ALA A 10 16.58 -19.06 -43.95
CA ALA A 10 17.03 -18.34 -45.15
C ALA A 10 15.91 -18.16 -46.19
N SER A 11 15.13 -19.23 -46.45
CA SER A 11 13.98 -19.20 -47.36
C SER A 11 12.86 -18.26 -46.87
N ALA A 12 12.55 -18.32 -45.57
CA ALA A 12 11.56 -17.45 -44.94
C ALA A 12 11.99 -15.96 -44.97
N THR A 13 13.26 -15.68 -44.68
CA THR A 13 13.82 -14.31 -44.69
C THR A 13 13.77 -13.70 -46.10
N THR A 14 14.08 -14.50 -47.12
CA THR A 14 14.03 -14.07 -48.53
C THR A 14 12.59 -13.74 -48.96
N THR A 15 11.63 -14.56 -48.56
CA THR A 15 10.20 -14.37 -48.87
C THR A 15 9.64 -13.10 -48.21
N VAL A 16 10.02 -12.84 -46.95
CA VAL A 16 9.61 -11.63 -46.20
C VAL A 16 10.22 -10.37 -46.83
N GLN A 17 11.49 -10.41 -47.22
CA GLN A 17 12.15 -9.27 -47.88
C GLN A 17 11.52 -8.92 -49.23
N VAL A 18 11.11 -9.91 -50.02
CA VAL A 18 10.42 -9.68 -51.31
C VAL A 18 9.04 -9.07 -51.11
N LYS A 19 8.23 -9.61 -50.19
CA LYS A 19 6.90 -9.04 -49.87
C LYS A 19 7.00 -7.59 -49.38
N ARG A 20 7.98 -7.32 -48.53
CA ARG A 20 8.27 -5.98 -48.00
C ARG A 20 8.68 -5.00 -49.10
N LYS A 21 9.55 -5.40 -50.02
CA LYS A 21 9.96 -4.59 -51.18
C LYS A 21 8.77 -4.25 -52.07
N ASN A 22 7.88 -5.21 -52.32
CA ASN A 22 6.67 -4.99 -53.10
C ASN A 22 5.69 -4.02 -52.41
N LEU A 23 5.53 -4.13 -51.09
CA LEU A 23 4.68 -3.22 -50.32
C LEU A 23 5.23 -1.79 -50.31
N ARG A 24 6.55 -1.64 -50.06
CA ARG A 24 7.24 -0.35 -50.11
C ARG A 24 7.09 0.31 -51.48
N ASN A 25 7.29 -0.45 -52.56
CA ASN A 25 7.17 0.05 -53.93
C ASN A 25 5.74 0.52 -54.28
N ARG A 26 4.70 -0.08 -53.68
CA ARG A 26 3.31 0.38 -53.86
C ARG A 26 3.03 1.67 -53.10
N ILE A 27 3.59 1.84 -51.90
CA ILE A 27 3.36 3.03 -51.08
C ILE A 27 4.22 4.20 -51.56
N SER A 28 5.43 3.93 -52.09
CA SER A 28 6.30 4.96 -52.69
C SER A 28 5.79 5.52 -54.02
N GLN A 29 4.66 5.02 -54.54
CA GLN A 29 3.95 5.64 -55.66
C GLN A 29 3.32 6.99 -55.26
N TYR A 30 3.14 7.23 -53.96
CA TYR A 30 2.68 8.50 -53.42
C TYR A 30 3.88 9.36 -53.03
N GLU A 31 3.97 10.55 -53.63
CA GLU A 31 5.03 11.50 -53.37
C GLU A 31 5.08 11.90 -51.88
N GLY A 32 6.26 11.89 -51.27
CA GLY A 32 6.45 12.24 -49.85
C GLY A 32 6.01 11.19 -48.82
N ALA A 33 5.38 10.08 -49.22
CA ALA A 33 4.86 9.09 -48.26
C ALA A 33 5.95 8.42 -47.40
N GLU A 34 7.13 8.17 -47.97
CA GLU A 34 8.27 7.61 -47.23
C GLU A 34 8.83 8.61 -46.20
N GLN A 35 8.85 9.90 -46.53
CA GLN A 35 9.30 10.96 -45.64
C GLN A 35 8.30 11.20 -44.52
N ALA A 36 7.00 11.21 -44.83
CA ALA A 36 5.93 11.29 -43.84
C ALA A 36 5.96 10.12 -42.85
N ALA A 37 6.15 8.89 -43.33
CA ALA A 37 6.28 7.70 -42.47
C ALA A 37 7.53 7.77 -41.56
N HIS A 38 8.65 8.26 -42.09
CA HIS A 38 9.89 8.43 -41.30
C HIS A 38 9.76 9.49 -40.21
N VAL A 39 9.13 10.62 -40.53
CA VAL A 39 8.81 11.68 -39.55
C VAL A 39 7.85 11.15 -38.49
N LEU A 40 6.78 10.44 -38.89
CA LEU A 40 5.81 9.85 -37.96
C LEU A 40 6.47 8.93 -36.94
N ILE A 41 7.31 7.98 -37.39
CA ILE A 41 8.02 7.07 -36.48
C ILE A 41 8.93 7.84 -35.53
N SER A 42 9.67 8.83 -36.06
CA SER A 42 10.57 9.65 -35.24
C SER A 42 9.82 10.45 -34.18
N VAL A 43 8.64 10.98 -34.52
CA VAL A 43 7.74 11.69 -33.59
C VAL A 43 7.19 10.74 -32.53
N VAL A 44 6.74 9.54 -32.90
CA VAL A 44 6.24 8.55 -31.92
C VAL A 44 7.34 8.14 -30.93
N LEU A 45 8.54 7.83 -31.44
CA LEU A 45 9.69 7.48 -30.59
C LEU A 45 10.11 8.66 -29.68
N ALA A 46 10.05 9.89 -30.20
CA ALA A 46 10.32 11.09 -29.40
C ALA A 46 9.27 11.30 -28.31
N ILE A 47 7.98 11.10 -28.60
CA ILE A 47 6.89 11.17 -27.62
C ILE A 47 7.08 10.13 -26.52
N ASN A 48 7.34 8.87 -26.88
CA ASN A 48 7.61 7.82 -25.89
C ASN A 48 8.81 8.18 -25.01
N THR A 49 9.88 8.71 -25.61
CA THR A 49 11.07 9.17 -24.89
C THR A 49 10.71 10.28 -23.91
N VAL A 50 10.04 11.34 -24.37
CA VAL A 50 9.64 12.47 -23.52
C VAL A 50 8.73 12.02 -22.38
N LEU A 51 7.78 11.12 -22.64
CA LEU A 51 6.89 10.57 -21.62
C LEU A 51 7.65 9.76 -20.58
N MET A 52 8.53 8.85 -21.00
CA MET A 52 9.39 8.11 -20.06
C MET A 52 10.25 9.07 -19.23
N LEU A 53 10.83 10.11 -19.85
CA LEU A 53 11.64 11.09 -19.12
C LEU A 53 10.82 11.92 -18.14
N PHE A 54 9.63 12.35 -18.54
CA PHE A 54 8.71 13.08 -17.68
C PHE A 54 8.37 12.24 -16.44
N THR A 55 7.96 10.99 -16.62
CA THR A 55 7.62 10.10 -15.51
C THR A 55 8.80 9.88 -14.58
N LEU A 56 10.00 9.67 -15.13
CA LEU A 56 11.21 9.49 -14.33
C LEU A 56 11.56 10.75 -13.52
N ILE A 57 11.47 11.94 -14.13
CA ILE A 57 11.70 13.22 -13.43
C ILE A 57 10.61 13.46 -12.38
N HIS A 58 9.35 13.16 -12.70
CA HIS A 58 8.23 13.34 -11.80
C HIS A 58 8.38 12.46 -10.57
N VAL A 59 8.67 11.16 -10.75
CA VAL A 59 8.91 10.22 -9.65
C VAL A 59 10.07 10.68 -8.78
N ILE A 60 11.22 11.06 -9.36
CA ILE A 60 12.37 11.54 -8.59
C ILE A 60 12.02 12.82 -7.82
N GLY A 61 11.33 13.76 -8.46
CA GLY A 61 10.90 15.02 -7.85
C GLY A 61 9.95 14.79 -6.67
N TRP A 62 8.97 13.89 -6.83
CA TRP A 62 8.00 13.57 -5.78
C TRP A 62 8.67 12.89 -4.58
N LEU A 63 9.59 11.95 -4.84
CA LEU A 63 10.35 11.29 -3.77
C LEU A 63 11.20 12.28 -2.95
N LEU A 64 11.82 13.26 -3.62
CA LEU A 64 12.56 14.34 -2.94
C LEU A 64 11.64 15.21 -2.08
N VAL A 65 10.43 15.53 -2.58
CA VAL A 65 9.42 16.30 -1.84
C VAL A 65 8.89 15.51 -0.64
N ALA A 66 8.74 14.20 -0.78
CA ALA A 66 8.37 13.28 0.30
C ALA A 66 9.49 13.04 1.34
N GLY A 67 10.61 13.76 1.22
CA GLY A 67 11.69 13.75 2.21
C GLY A 67 12.74 12.66 2.01
N LEU A 68 12.73 11.93 0.89
CA LEU A 68 13.79 10.97 0.57
C LEU A 68 15.02 11.70 0.02
N PRO A 69 16.21 11.51 0.62
CA PRO A 69 17.47 12.05 0.09
C PRO A 69 17.76 11.58 -1.35
N LEU A 70 18.45 12.41 -2.13
CA LEU A 70 18.89 12.05 -3.49
C LEU A 70 19.74 10.77 -3.50
N LEU A 71 20.53 10.55 -2.45
CA LEU A 71 21.35 9.34 -2.27
C LEU A 71 20.50 8.06 -2.15
N ASP A 72 19.29 8.19 -1.62
CA ASP A 72 18.32 7.11 -1.47
C ASP A 72 17.41 6.96 -2.70
N SER A 73 17.52 7.87 -3.67
CA SER A 73 16.93 7.71 -5.01
C SER A 73 17.94 7.19 -6.05
N LEU A 74 19.21 7.08 -5.66
CA LEU A 74 20.35 6.80 -6.52
C LEU A 74 20.22 5.53 -7.38
N PRO A 75 19.57 4.44 -6.94
CA PRO A 75 19.35 3.25 -7.78
C PRO A 75 18.33 3.47 -8.87
N LEU A 76 17.33 4.33 -8.63
CA LEU A 76 16.46 4.80 -9.70
C LEU A 76 17.26 5.65 -10.67
N VAL A 77 18.01 6.62 -10.14
CA VAL A 77 18.85 7.54 -10.92
C VAL A 77 19.87 6.77 -11.78
N LEU A 78 20.44 5.68 -11.26
CA LEU A 78 21.34 4.77 -11.97
C LEU A 78 20.65 3.97 -13.08
N TYR A 79 19.32 3.85 -13.06
CA TYR A 79 18.51 3.31 -14.16
C TYR A 79 18.08 4.42 -15.14
N VAL A 80 17.71 5.59 -14.61
CA VAL A 80 17.21 6.75 -15.36
C VAL A 80 18.29 7.39 -16.22
N ILE A 81 19.50 7.59 -15.69
CA ILE A 81 20.62 8.23 -16.41
C ILE A 81 21.00 7.45 -17.68
N PRO A 82 21.14 6.12 -17.63
CA PRO A 82 21.33 5.30 -18.83
C PRO A 82 20.19 5.44 -19.84
N LEU A 83 18.93 5.45 -19.39
CA LEU A 83 17.77 5.62 -20.26
C LEU A 83 17.72 7.02 -20.89
N LEU A 84 18.11 8.06 -20.15
CA LEU A 84 18.27 9.45 -20.62
C LEU A 84 19.30 9.57 -21.76
N ILE A 85 20.30 8.70 -21.81
CA ILE A 85 21.31 8.70 -22.86
C ILE A 85 20.89 7.76 -24.00
N ILE A 86 20.39 6.57 -23.66
CA ILE A 86 20.04 5.52 -24.62
C ILE A 86 18.83 5.92 -25.46
N LEU A 87 17.72 6.34 -24.84
CA LEU A 87 16.47 6.58 -25.56
C LEU A 87 16.63 7.69 -26.62
N PRO A 88 17.19 8.88 -26.31
CA PRO A 88 17.45 9.89 -27.33
C PRO A 88 18.45 9.42 -28.41
N SER A 89 19.45 8.62 -28.03
CA SER A 89 20.41 8.04 -28.99
C SER A 89 19.74 7.06 -29.96
N LEU A 90 18.72 6.33 -29.52
CA LEU A 90 17.93 5.43 -30.35
C LEU A 90 17.03 6.20 -31.33
N VAL A 91 16.39 7.28 -30.88
CA VAL A 91 15.63 8.19 -31.74
C VAL A 91 16.54 8.84 -32.79
N TYR A 92 17.70 9.36 -32.36
CA TYR A 92 18.69 9.95 -33.27
C TYR A 92 19.22 8.95 -34.30
N SER A 93 19.49 7.71 -33.86
CA SER A 93 19.91 6.61 -34.74
C SER A 93 18.84 6.28 -35.78
N TYR A 94 17.57 6.23 -35.40
CA TYR A 94 16.48 6.03 -36.36
C TYR A 94 16.34 7.22 -37.33
N TYR A 95 16.42 8.44 -36.81
CA TYR A 95 16.27 9.66 -37.60
C TYR A 95 17.37 9.77 -38.67
N THR A 96 18.63 9.53 -38.30
CA THR A 96 19.79 9.70 -39.22
C THR A 96 20.06 8.50 -40.10
N SER A 97 19.99 7.28 -39.56
CA SER A 97 20.42 6.05 -40.25
C SER A 97 19.29 5.11 -40.63
N ARG A 98 18.05 5.38 -40.17
CA ARG A 98 16.87 4.51 -40.32
C ARG A 98 17.07 3.09 -39.77
N SER A 99 18.03 2.91 -38.85
CA SER A 99 18.30 1.64 -38.19
C SER A 99 17.11 1.20 -37.34
N ALA A 100 16.44 0.13 -37.76
CA ALA A 100 15.19 -0.30 -37.14
C ALA A 100 15.36 -1.42 -36.11
N ASN A 101 16.50 -2.10 -36.07
CA ASN A 101 16.67 -3.32 -35.25
C ASN A 101 16.42 -3.08 -33.75
N VAL A 102 17.06 -2.05 -33.17
CA VAL A 102 16.95 -1.78 -31.73
C VAL A 102 15.64 -1.04 -31.41
N ASN A 103 15.26 -0.07 -32.25
CA ASN A 103 14.01 0.67 -32.10
C ASN A 103 12.77 -0.23 -32.17
N LEU A 104 12.78 -1.26 -33.01
CA LEU A 104 11.70 -2.24 -33.10
C LEU A 104 11.58 -3.09 -31.84
N VAL A 105 12.71 -3.55 -31.27
CA VAL A 105 12.69 -4.31 -30.01
C VAL A 105 12.15 -3.44 -28.88
N VAL A 106 12.60 -2.20 -28.77
CA VAL A 106 12.12 -1.25 -27.75
C VAL A 106 10.63 -0.96 -27.93
N THR A 107 10.18 -0.69 -29.16
CA THR A 107 8.76 -0.43 -29.44
C THR A 107 7.89 -1.65 -29.10
N ILE A 108 8.36 -2.88 -29.34
CA ILE A 108 7.63 -4.10 -28.96
C ILE A 108 7.52 -4.22 -27.43
N ILE A 109 8.62 -3.95 -26.71
CA ILE A 109 8.62 -3.96 -25.25
C ILE A 109 7.67 -2.90 -24.69
N GLU A 110 7.74 -1.67 -25.21
CA GLU A 110 6.84 -0.57 -24.87
C GLU A 110 5.38 -0.94 -25.14
N LEU A 111 5.09 -1.60 -26.27
CA LEU A 111 3.74 -2.02 -26.60
C LEU A 111 3.17 -3.03 -25.60
N VAL A 112 3.98 -4.01 -25.18
CA VAL A 112 3.60 -4.98 -24.15
C VAL A 112 3.35 -4.29 -22.81
N ILE A 113 4.28 -3.41 -22.39
CA ILE A 113 4.19 -2.68 -21.12
C ILE A 113 2.97 -1.75 -21.13
N PHE A 114 2.80 -0.90 -22.14
CA PHE A 114 1.66 -0.01 -22.23
C PHE A 114 0.35 -0.77 -22.31
N THR A 115 0.29 -1.92 -23.00
CA THR A 115 -0.89 -2.78 -23.01
C THR A 115 -1.27 -3.24 -21.60
N TRP A 116 -0.29 -3.60 -20.77
CA TRP A 116 -0.55 -3.94 -19.36
C TRP A 116 -1.02 -2.72 -18.56
N LEU A 117 -0.40 -1.55 -18.79
CA LEU A 117 -0.73 -0.31 -18.09
C LEU A 117 -2.07 0.32 -18.53
N THR A 118 -2.61 -0.02 -19.71
CA THR A 118 -3.91 0.49 -20.17
C THR A 118 -5.07 0.19 -19.24
N ASN A 119 -4.94 -0.88 -18.45
CA ASN A 119 -5.94 -1.25 -17.45
C ASN A 119 -6.02 -0.22 -16.31
N LEU A 120 -4.95 0.55 -16.11
CA LEU A 120 -4.81 1.57 -15.07
C LEU A 120 -5.19 2.93 -15.64
N VAL A 121 -4.51 3.38 -16.71
CA VAL A 121 -4.74 4.69 -17.35
C VAL A 121 -5.23 4.50 -18.78
N ARG A 122 -6.45 4.96 -19.07
CA ARG A 122 -7.06 4.81 -20.41
C ARG A 122 -6.30 5.55 -21.51
N GLY A 123 -5.56 6.61 -21.16
CA GLY A 123 -4.71 7.38 -22.07
C GLY A 123 -3.66 6.53 -22.82
N PHE A 124 -3.21 5.43 -22.23
CA PHE A 124 -2.26 4.51 -22.89
C PHE A 124 -2.83 3.86 -24.16
N LEU A 125 -4.15 3.81 -24.37
CA LEU A 125 -4.74 3.31 -25.64
C LEU A 125 -4.24 4.11 -26.85
N ILE A 126 -4.09 5.43 -26.69
CA ILE A 126 -3.62 6.32 -27.76
C ILE A 126 -2.14 5.99 -28.06
N LEU A 127 -1.34 5.80 -27.02
CA LEU A 127 0.08 5.45 -27.16
C LEU A 127 0.28 4.06 -27.77
N ILE A 128 -0.55 3.08 -27.42
CA ILE A 128 -0.53 1.75 -28.04
C ILE A 128 -0.86 1.86 -29.53
N LEU A 129 -1.89 2.62 -29.89
CA LEU A 129 -2.26 2.83 -31.29
C LEU A 129 -1.13 3.49 -32.08
N MET A 130 -0.53 4.54 -31.53
CA MET A 130 0.62 5.23 -32.13
C MET A 130 1.82 4.29 -32.30
N ASN A 131 2.11 3.47 -31.29
CA ASN A 131 3.20 2.50 -31.33
C ASN A 131 2.94 1.35 -32.31
N MET A 132 1.70 0.87 -32.44
CA MET A 132 1.34 -0.11 -33.48
C MET A 132 1.54 0.45 -34.88
N VAL A 133 1.11 1.69 -35.12
CA VAL A 133 1.29 2.38 -36.40
C VAL A 133 2.78 2.59 -36.71
N ALA A 134 3.56 3.03 -35.71
CA ALA A 134 5.01 3.19 -35.86
C ALA A 134 5.73 1.85 -36.12
N LEU A 135 5.35 0.78 -35.40
CA LEU A 135 5.88 -0.57 -35.60
C LEU A 135 5.61 -1.07 -37.02
N PHE A 136 4.38 -0.90 -37.51
CA PHE A 136 4.01 -1.26 -38.87
C PHE A 136 4.87 -0.53 -39.92
N PHE A 137 5.04 0.78 -39.79
CA PHE A 137 5.87 1.54 -40.71
C PHE A 137 7.37 1.25 -40.54
N MET A 138 7.86 0.93 -39.35
CA MET A 138 9.22 0.45 -39.12
C MET A 138 9.48 -0.88 -39.84
N LEU A 139 8.54 -1.82 -39.80
CA LEU A 139 8.62 -3.08 -40.53
C LEU A 139 8.66 -2.86 -42.05
N ILE A 140 8.01 -1.83 -42.58
CA ILE A 140 7.99 -1.54 -44.02
C ILE A 140 9.23 -0.76 -44.46
N TYR A 141 9.61 0.29 -43.74
CA TYR A 141 10.63 1.27 -44.18
C TYR A 141 11.98 1.16 -43.46
N GLY A 142 12.03 0.49 -42.32
CA GLY A 142 13.23 0.39 -41.47
C GLY A 142 14.40 -0.36 -42.12
N GLN A 143 15.62 0.14 -41.97
CA GLN A 143 16.78 -0.61 -42.42
C GLN A 143 17.12 -1.71 -41.40
N PHE A 144 16.82 -2.96 -41.78
CA PHE A 144 17.20 -4.16 -41.02
C PHE A 144 18.51 -4.68 -41.62
N GLY A 145 19.61 -4.19 -41.08
CA GLY A 145 20.95 -4.55 -41.54
C GLY A 145 21.99 -3.97 -40.60
N PHE A 146 23.06 -4.71 -40.38
CA PHE A 146 24.19 -4.22 -39.58
C PHE A 146 24.99 -3.22 -40.42
N GLN A 147 24.85 -1.93 -40.12
CA GLN A 147 25.77 -0.91 -40.63
C GLN A 147 27.00 -0.89 -39.71
N GLY A 148 28.05 -1.63 -40.08
CA GLY A 148 29.32 -1.63 -39.34
C GLY A 148 30.16 -2.90 -39.54
N ASN A 149 31.44 -2.80 -39.21
CA ASN A 149 32.37 -3.92 -39.26
C ASN A 149 32.09 -4.89 -38.10
N LEU A 150 32.08 -6.21 -38.34
CA LEU A 150 31.86 -7.25 -37.30
C LEU A 150 32.78 -7.07 -36.08
N LYS A 151 34.00 -6.56 -36.28
CA LYS A 151 34.96 -6.24 -35.20
C LYS A 151 34.53 -5.08 -34.31
N GLU A 152 33.89 -4.05 -34.86
CA GLU A 152 33.36 -2.92 -34.07
C GLU A 152 32.10 -3.32 -33.32
N LEU A 153 31.32 -4.23 -33.89
CA LEU A 153 30.13 -4.82 -33.28
C LEU A 153 30.49 -5.68 -32.07
N GLY A 154 31.61 -6.42 -32.13
CA GLY A 154 32.16 -7.12 -30.97
C GLY A 154 32.53 -6.15 -29.84
N LYS A 155 33.18 -5.03 -30.15
CA LYS A 155 33.55 -4.02 -29.12
C LYS A 155 32.34 -3.31 -28.52
N LYS A 156 31.40 -2.87 -29.36
CA LYS A 156 30.15 -2.23 -28.91
C LYS A 156 29.24 -3.21 -28.17
N GLY A 157 29.17 -4.46 -28.61
CA GLY A 157 28.42 -5.53 -27.97
C GLY A 157 29.00 -5.94 -26.62
N ILE A 158 30.34 -6.02 -26.49
CA ILE A 158 31.01 -6.26 -25.21
C ILE A 158 30.82 -5.07 -24.27
N ALA A 159 30.98 -3.83 -24.75
CA ALA A 159 30.71 -2.64 -23.95
C ALA A 159 29.25 -2.61 -23.48
N TRP A 160 28.31 -2.97 -24.34
CA TRP A 160 26.88 -3.04 -24.00
C TRP A 160 26.58 -4.17 -23.03
N PHE A 161 27.20 -5.34 -23.21
CA PHE A 161 27.07 -6.45 -22.27
C PHE A 161 27.65 -6.08 -20.90
N ILE A 162 28.85 -5.49 -20.85
CA ILE A 162 29.46 -5.01 -19.59
C ILE A 162 28.57 -3.96 -18.95
N PHE A 163 28.05 -3.00 -19.72
CA PHE A 163 27.20 -1.95 -19.18
C PHE A 163 25.85 -2.49 -18.66
N MET A 164 25.19 -3.40 -19.38
CA MET A 164 23.98 -4.09 -18.88
C MET A 164 24.25 -4.94 -17.65
N ASN A 165 25.41 -5.61 -17.57
CA ASN A 165 25.77 -6.39 -16.38
C ASN A 165 26.13 -5.49 -15.19
N LEU A 166 26.80 -4.36 -15.42
CA LEU A 166 27.07 -3.37 -14.38
C LEU A 166 25.76 -2.72 -13.88
N LEU A 167 24.83 -2.43 -14.79
CA LEU A 167 23.49 -1.95 -14.46
C LEU A 167 22.69 -3.01 -13.67
N GLY A 168 22.77 -4.28 -14.11
CA GLY A 168 22.16 -5.41 -13.43
C GLY A 168 22.77 -5.72 -12.06
N LEU A 169 24.07 -5.49 -11.87
CA LEU A 169 24.78 -5.64 -10.59
C LEU A 169 24.58 -4.44 -9.66
N ALA A 170 24.32 -3.25 -10.21
CA ALA A 170 24.01 -2.07 -9.43
C ALA A 170 22.74 -2.28 -8.58
N MET A 171 21.74 -3.01 -9.09
CA MET A 171 20.47 -3.22 -8.38
C MET A 171 20.61 -4.05 -7.09
N PRO A 172 21.22 -5.25 -7.07
CA PRO A 172 21.46 -5.99 -5.83
C PRO A 172 22.36 -5.22 -4.86
N THR A 173 23.39 -4.54 -5.36
CA THR A 173 24.34 -3.78 -4.54
C THR A 173 23.69 -2.57 -3.90
N ALA A 174 22.87 -1.84 -4.67
CA ALA A 174 22.06 -0.73 -4.19
C ALA A 174 21.01 -1.18 -3.18
N THR A 175 20.28 -2.25 -3.49
CA THR A 175 19.26 -2.83 -2.60
C THR A 175 19.88 -3.23 -1.26
N TYR A 176 21.06 -3.85 -1.31
CA TYR A 176 21.81 -4.24 -0.12
C TYR A 176 22.37 -3.04 0.66
N ALA A 177 22.87 -2.01 -0.02
CA ALA A 177 23.36 -0.80 0.62
C ALA A 177 22.22 0.01 1.28
N MET A 178 21.08 0.12 0.61
CA MET A 178 19.87 0.78 1.14
C MET A 178 19.28 0.04 2.34
N GLY A 179 19.17 -1.29 2.25
CA GLY A 179 18.64 -2.09 3.36
C GLY A 179 19.54 -2.09 4.60
N ARG A 180 20.77 -1.58 4.51
CA ARG A 180 21.71 -1.50 5.64
C ARG A 180 21.87 -0.11 6.24
N ASN A 181 21.55 0.93 5.49
CA ASN A 181 21.61 2.29 6.00
C ASN A 181 20.26 2.65 6.61
N PRO A 182 20.19 2.97 7.91
CA PRO A 182 18.94 3.44 8.50
C PRO A 182 18.53 4.75 7.83
N ILE A 183 17.28 4.81 7.38
CA ILE A 183 16.67 6.04 6.83
C ILE A 183 16.22 6.99 7.95
N ALA A 184 16.01 6.44 9.14
CA ALA A 184 15.72 7.19 10.36
C ALA A 184 16.15 6.35 11.58
N THR A 185 16.32 7.02 12.71
CA THR A 185 16.40 6.38 14.03
C THR A 185 15.31 6.98 14.91
N VAL A 186 14.63 6.13 15.68
CA VAL A 186 13.64 6.57 16.66
C VAL A 186 14.21 6.36 18.04
N SER A 187 14.27 7.43 18.83
CA SER A 187 14.72 7.38 20.22
C SER A 187 13.55 7.12 21.16
N THR A 188 13.79 6.44 22.26
CA THR A 188 12.79 6.18 23.32
C THR A 188 12.38 7.43 24.12
N SER A 189 12.93 8.61 23.82
CA SER A 189 12.55 9.87 24.47
C SER A 189 11.16 10.38 24.06
N GLU A 190 10.59 9.87 22.97
CA GLU A 190 9.20 10.11 22.56
C GLU A 190 8.29 9.09 23.27
N SER A 191 7.67 9.49 24.40
CA SER A 191 6.84 8.59 25.22
C SER A 191 5.36 8.71 24.85
N SER A 192 4.82 7.67 24.23
CA SER A 192 3.37 7.46 24.09
C SER A 192 2.86 6.57 25.21
N SER A 193 1.63 6.80 25.67
CA SER A 193 1.00 5.93 26.65
C SER A 193 0.64 4.58 26.03
N LEU A 194 0.89 3.49 26.75
CA LEU A 194 0.58 2.14 26.27
C LEU A 194 -0.79 1.68 26.77
N ARG A 195 -1.49 0.93 25.92
CA ARG A 195 -2.75 0.28 26.26
C ARG A 195 -2.69 -1.18 25.81
N PHE A 196 -3.21 -2.11 26.60
CA PHE A 196 -3.28 -3.52 26.22
C PHE A 196 -4.73 -3.92 25.96
N SER A 197 -4.97 -4.57 24.81
CA SER A 197 -6.30 -5.05 24.48
C SER A 197 -6.55 -6.44 25.07
N VAL A 198 -7.71 -6.64 25.69
CA VAL A 198 -8.16 -7.94 26.21
C VAL A 198 -9.54 -8.28 25.64
N SER A 199 -9.71 -9.51 25.17
CA SER A 199 -11.03 -9.97 24.73
C SER A 199 -11.92 -10.22 25.93
N ALA A 200 -13.17 -9.77 25.87
CA ALA A 200 -14.17 -10.02 26.91
C ALA A 200 -14.50 -11.51 27.10
N ASP A 201 -14.13 -12.37 26.14
CA ASP A 201 -14.32 -13.82 26.20
C ASP A 201 -13.31 -14.54 27.11
N GLU A 202 -12.25 -13.84 27.52
CA GLU A 202 -11.17 -14.41 28.32
C GLU A 202 -11.57 -14.59 29.78
N ASN A 203 -11.01 -15.62 30.40
CA ASN A 203 -11.28 -15.91 31.80
C ASN A 203 -10.57 -14.89 32.69
N LEU A 204 -11.35 -14.07 33.39
CA LEU A 204 -10.89 -13.01 34.31
C LEU A 204 -9.80 -13.51 35.28
N SER A 205 -9.97 -14.71 35.85
CA SER A 205 -9.01 -15.24 36.83
C SER A 205 -7.64 -15.56 36.26
N SER A 206 -7.55 -15.84 34.95
CA SER A 206 -6.26 -16.09 34.29
C SER A 206 -5.50 -14.82 33.94
N VAL A 207 -6.19 -13.68 33.79
CA VAL A 207 -5.58 -12.42 33.36
C VAL A 207 -5.26 -11.50 34.56
N GLN A 208 -5.78 -11.79 35.75
CA GLN A 208 -5.58 -10.97 36.96
C GLN A 208 -4.11 -10.58 37.24
N PRO A 209 -3.11 -11.50 37.19
CA PRO A 209 -1.72 -11.11 37.46
C PRO A 209 -1.18 -10.07 36.47
N LEU A 210 -1.66 -10.10 35.22
CA LEU A 210 -1.29 -9.11 34.20
C LEU A 210 -1.99 -7.77 34.42
N LEU A 211 -3.23 -7.78 34.90
CA LEU A 211 -3.95 -6.56 35.25
C LEU A 211 -3.28 -5.81 36.40
N ASP A 212 -2.81 -6.56 37.41
CA ASP A 212 -2.06 -5.99 38.53
C ASP A 212 -0.76 -5.32 38.02
N SER A 213 -0.07 -5.94 37.06
CA SER A 213 1.14 -5.41 36.41
C SER A 213 0.85 -4.18 35.53
N ILE A 214 -0.23 -4.19 34.75
CA ILE A 214 -0.69 -3.05 33.96
C ILE A 214 -0.97 -1.86 34.87
N GLN A 215 -1.61 -2.10 36.02
CA GLN A 215 -1.91 -1.06 36.98
C GLN A 215 -0.64 -0.48 37.63
N SER A 216 0.36 -1.31 37.96
CA SER A 216 1.60 -0.83 38.58
C SER A 216 2.46 0.02 37.64
N ASP A 217 2.41 -0.28 36.33
CA ASP A 217 3.18 0.43 35.30
C ASP A 217 2.41 1.60 34.65
N ASP A 218 1.22 1.96 35.17
CA ASP A 218 0.33 3.02 34.65
C ASP A 218 -0.06 2.83 33.16
N PHE A 219 -0.18 1.58 32.74
CA PHE A 219 -0.68 1.24 31.42
C PHE A 219 -2.22 1.24 31.39
N GLY A 220 -2.80 1.51 30.21
CA GLY A 220 -4.23 1.44 29.99
C GLY A 220 -4.71 0.04 29.60
N LEU A 221 -6.03 -0.16 29.64
CA LEU A 221 -6.71 -1.36 29.15
C LEU A 221 -7.71 -1.04 28.04
N ASP A 222 -7.75 -1.85 26.97
CA ASP A 222 -8.79 -1.82 25.94
C ASP A 222 -9.63 -3.09 26.03
N LEU A 223 -10.90 -2.99 26.42
CA LEU A 223 -11.80 -4.14 26.46
C LEU A 223 -12.42 -4.36 25.07
N LYS A 224 -12.02 -5.42 24.39
CA LYS A 224 -12.55 -5.79 23.07
C LYS A 224 -13.77 -6.70 23.24
N ILE A 225 -14.92 -6.24 22.75
CA ILE A 225 -16.20 -6.94 22.87
C ILE A 225 -16.70 -7.30 21.47
N GLN A 226 -16.85 -8.61 21.21
CA GLN A 226 -17.53 -9.09 20.01
C GLN A 226 -19.04 -9.05 20.22
N VAL A 227 -19.74 -8.26 19.41
CA VAL A 227 -21.15 -7.95 19.67
C VAL A 227 -22.12 -9.02 19.14
N ASP A 228 -21.62 -9.95 18.33
CA ASP A 228 -22.40 -11.08 17.82
C ASP A 228 -22.57 -12.24 18.83
N ASP A 229 -21.89 -12.19 19.98
CA ASP A 229 -22.04 -13.20 21.03
C ASP A 229 -23.31 -12.95 21.86
N LEU A 230 -24.18 -13.96 22.01
CA LEU A 230 -25.41 -13.87 22.80
C LEU A 230 -25.20 -13.37 24.24
N ASN A 231 -24.00 -13.55 24.81
CA ASN A 231 -23.66 -13.15 26.18
C ASN A 231 -22.70 -11.94 26.25
N TRP A 232 -22.47 -11.22 25.16
CA TRP A 232 -21.53 -10.08 25.11
C TRP A 232 -21.78 -9.07 26.23
N TYR A 233 -23.05 -8.82 26.55
CA TYR A 233 -23.45 -7.85 27.57
C TYR A 233 -23.02 -8.26 28.98
N GLN A 234 -23.28 -9.52 29.35
CA GLN A 234 -22.91 -10.01 30.69
C GLN A 234 -21.39 -9.97 30.86
N LYS A 235 -20.64 -10.36 29.82
CA LYS A 235 -19.18 -10.28 29.81
C LYS A 235 -18.70 -8.84 29.99
N ALA A 236 -19.28 -7.88 29.28
CA ALA A 236 -18.97 -6.47 29.42
C ALA A 236 -19.19 -5.98 30.87
N VAL A 237 -20.32 -6.33 31.46
CA VAL A 237 -20.66 -5.98 32.84
C VAL A 237 -19.70 -6.61 33.84
N ASP A 238 -19.33 -7.87 33.67
CA ASP A 238 -18.40 -8.57 34.56
C ASP A 238 -17.01 -7.90 34.53
N TRP A 239 -16.52 -7.56 33.34
CA TRP A 239 -15.27 -6.82 33.17
C TRP A 239 -15.34 -5.41 33.77
N LEU A 240 -16.42 -4.66 33.54
CA LEU A 240 -16.59 -3.32 34.10
C LEU A 240 -16.71 -3.33 35.63
N ASN A 241 -17.37 -4.35 36.21
CA ASN A 241 -17.43 -4.52 37.67
C ASN A 241 -16.04 -4.71 38.28
N MET A 242 -15.17 -5.47 37.60
CA MET A 242 -13.79 -5.63 38.04
C MET A 242 -13.01 -4.31 37.92
N LEU A 243 -13.13 -3.61 36.79
CA LEU A 243 -12.42 -2.35 36.55
C LEU A 243 -12.86 -1.21 37.46
N ASN A 244 -14.11 -1.21 37.93
CA ASN A 244 -14.63 -0.21 38.88
C ASN A 244 -13.82 -0.10 40.17
N GLY A 245 -13.17 -1.19 40.61
CA GLY A 245 -12.30 -1.20 41.78
C GLY A 245 -10.90 -0.63 41.53
N THR A 246 -10.58 -0.24 40.31
CA THR A 246 -9.23 0.14 39.87
C THR A 246 -9.15 1.57 39.36
N ASP A 247 -7.98 2.19 39.51
CA ASP A 247 -7.70 3.52 38.96
C ASP A 247 -7.25 3.48 37.49
N MET A 248 -7.25 2.29 36.88
CA MET A 248 -6.79 2.05 35.50
C MET A 248 -7.61 2.82 34.45
N ASN A 249 -6.89 3.48 33.54
CA ASN A 249 -7.48 4.08 32.34
C ASN A 249 -7.97 2.99 31.39
N HIS A 250 -9.22 3.08 30.91
CA HIS A 250 -9.76 2.07 30.01
C HIS A 250 -10.55 2.64 28.83
N SER A 251 -10.54 1.89 27.73
CA SER A 251 -11.43 2.04 26.57
C SER A 251 -12.25 0.76 26.36
N ILE A 252 -13.32 0.88 25.59
CA ILE A 252 -14.10 -0.28 25.13
C ILE A 252 -14.10 -0.25 23.61
N THR A 253 -13.70 -1.35 22.98
CA THR A 253 -13.77 -1.51 21.52
C THR A 253 -14.86 -2.50 21.17
N PHE A 254 -15.93 -2.03 20.54
CA PHE A 254 -16.96 -2.89 19.99
C PHE A 254 -16.57 -3.34 18.59
N SER A 255 -16.63 -4.66 18.36
CA SER A 255 -16.35 -5.27 17.05
C SER A 255 -17.55 -6.10 16.60
N VAL A 256 -18.14 -5.70 15.47
CA VAL A 256 -19.16 -6.47 14.74
C VAL A 256 -18.47 -7.53 13.89
N ASN A 257 -19.05 -8.73 13.78
CA ASN A 257 -18.57 -9.76 12.85
C ASN A 257 -18.85 -9.36 11.41
N ARG A 258 -18.01 -8.47 10.91
CA ARG A 258 -18.09 -7.90 9.57
C ARG A 258 -17.94 -8.98 8.49
N GLU A 259 -17.19 -10.05 8.76
CA GLU A 259 -17.03 -11.19 7.85
C GLU A 259 -18.38 -11.89 7.57
N LYS A 260 -19.19 -12.09 8.60
CA LYS A 260 -20.54 -12.66 8.47
C LYS A 260 -21.44 -11.78 7.61
N HIS A 261 -21.41 -10.46 7.81
CA HIS A 261 -22.19 -9.54 6.98
C HIS A 261 -21.68 -9.45 5.53
N PHE A 262 -20.37 -9.52 5.34
CA PHE A 262 -19.73 -9.51 4.03
C PHE A 262 -20.15 -10.71 3.16
N GLN A 263 -20.31 -11.88 3.78
CA GLN A 263 -20.82 -13.07 3.11
C GLN A 263 -22.28 -12.91 2.65
N LEU A 264 -23.07 -12.10 3.35
CA LEU A 264 -24.47 -11.79 2.98
C LEU A 264 -24.55 -10.76 1.85
N SER A 265 -23.66 -9.76 1.84
CA SER A 265 -23.71 -8.61 0.91
C SER A 265 -23.09 -8.90 -0.48
N ASN A 266 -23.29 -10.12 -1.01
CA ASN A 266 -22.72 -10.58 -2.29
C ASN A 266 -21.19 -10.42 -2.40
N GLN A 267 -20.46 -10.40 -1.28
CA GLN A 267 -18.99 -10.30 -1.24
C GLN A 267 -18.41 -9.08 -1.98
N LYS A 268 -19.14 -7.96 -2.03
CA LYS A 268 -18.63 -6.69 -2.56
C LYS A 268 -18.04 -5.84 -1.43
N LEU A 269 -16.80 -5.40 -1.60
CA LEU A 269 -16.12 -4.52 -0.66
C LEU A 269 -16.83 -3.17 -0.57
N GLY A 270 -17.10 -2.71 0.65
CA GLY A 270 -17.67 -1.38 0.92
C GLY A 270 -19.10 -1.17 0.43
N SER A 271 -19.85 -2.23 0.13
CA SER A 271 -21.23 -2.08 -0.35
C SER A 271 -22.13 -1.37 0.66
N ALA A 272 -23.09 -0.57 0.18
CA ALA A 272 -24.02 0.15 1.04
C ALA A 272 -24.81 -0.79 1.97
N GLU A 273 -25.15 -2.00 1.51
CA GLU A 273 -25.83 -3.03 2.32
C GLU A 273 -24.93 -3.51 3.48
N LEU A 274 -23.67 -3.82 3.19
CA LEU A 274 -22.70 -4.22 4.22
C LEU A 274 -22.53 -3.13 5.27
N LEU A 275 -22.25 -1.90 4.83
CA LEU A 275 -22.04 -0.78 5.73
C LEU A 275 -23.28 -0.46 6.55
N HIS A 276 -24.47 -0.56 5.96
CA HIS A 276 -25.72 -0.40 6.67
C HIS A 276 -25.88 -1.43 7.80
N LEU A 277 -25.62 -2.71 7.54
CA LEU A 277 -25.67 -3.77 8.55
C LEU A 277 -24.66 -3.55 9.68
N VAL A 278 -23.44 -3.10 9.34
CA VAL A 278 -22.41 -2.78 10.32
C VAL A 278 -22.82 -1.59 11.20
N PHE A 279 -23.29 -0.49 10.60
CA PHE A 279 -23.76 0.68 11.35
C PHE A 279 -24.98 0.39 12.20
N GLU A 280 -25.94 -0.39 11.70
CA GLU A 280 -27.11 -0.81 12.45
C GLU A 280 -26.70 -1.69 13.65
N GLY A 281 -25.76 -2.61 13.46
CA GLY A 281 -25.17 -3.41 14.53
C GLY A 281 -24.55 -2.55 15.62
N TYR A 282 -23.71 -1.57 15.25
CA TYR A 282 -23.11 -0.64 16.22
C TYR A 282 -24.16 0.21 16.92
N TYR A 283 -25.15 0.73 16.20
CA TYR A 283 -26.22 1.51 16.80
C TYR A 283 -27.02 0.69 17.82
N ALA A 284 -27.38 -0.55 17.48
CA ALA A 284 -28.10 -1.43 18.38
C ALA A 284 -27.30 -1.72 19.65
N VAL A 285 -26.01 -2.03 19.51
CA VAL A 285 -25.14 -2.35 20.65
C VAL A 285 -24.87 -1.14 21.51
N LEU A 286 -24.53 0.01 20.92
CA LEU A 286 -24.33 1.25 21.66
C LEU A 286 -25.60 1.62 22.40
N ASN A 287 -26.75 1.57 21.73
CA ASN A 287 -28.02 1.90 22.36
C ASN A 287 -28.30 0.96 23.54
N GLU A 288 -28.11 -0.34 23.37
CA GLU A 288 -28.33 -1.32 24.43
C GLU A 288 -27.34 -1.18 25.59
N THR A 289 -26.06 -0.98 25.27
CA THR A 289 -24.98 -0.78 26.26
C THR A 289 -25.27 0.47 27.08
N LEU A 290 -25.55 1.59 26.43
CA LEU A 290 -25.73 2.88 27.10
C LEU A 290 -27.02 2.94 27.93
N HIS A 291 -28.06 2.17 27.57
CA HIS A 291 -29.27 2.06 28.38
C HIS A 291 -29.10 1.12 29.58
N ARG A 292 -28.30 0.06 29.45
CA ARG A 292 -28.19 -0.99 30.48
C ARG A 292 -26.99 -0.81 31.41
N ILE A 293 -25.89 -0.27 30.89
CA ILE A 293 -24.68 0.06 31.63
C ILE A 293 -24.75 1.55 31.96
N ASP A 294 -25.25 1.86 33.16
CA ASP A 294 -25.30 3.23 33.64
C ASP A 294 -23.91 3.73 34.04
N PHE A 295 -23.18 4.29 33.07
CA PHE A 295 -21.88 4.94 33.26
C PHE A 295 -21.95 6.26 34.06
N THR A 296 -23.15 6.72 34.44
CA THR A 296 -23.32 7.97 35.22
C THR A 296 -23.41 7.72 36.72
N SER A 297 -23.78 6.51 37.16
CA SER A 297 -24.00 6.21 38.58
C SER A 297 -23.36 4.92 39.09
N ALA A 298 -23.18 3.90 38.24
CA ALA A 298 -22.80 2.56 38.68
C ALA A 298 -21.40 2.12 38.20
N TYR A 299 -20.93 2.65 37.07
CA TYR A 299 -19.64 2.27 36.50
C TYR A 299 -18.77 3.47 36.19
N ARG A 300 -17.45 3.31 36.35
CA ARG A 300 -16.48 4.29 35.88
C ARG A 300 -16.61 4.38 34.35
N LYS A 301 -16.78 5.61 33.88
CA LYS A 301 -16.93 5.88 32.46
C LYS A 301 -15.63 5.58 31.70
N PRO A 302 -15.69 4.89 30.55
CA PRO A 302 -14.52 4.71 29.69
C PRO A 302 -14.05 6.05 29.12
N ASN A 303 -12.76 6.15 28.81
CA ASN A 303 -12.18 7.34 28.19
C ASN A 303 -12.80 7.59 26.81
N VAL A 304 -13.02 6.50 26.06
CA VAL A 304 -13.60 6.49 24.73
C VAL A 304 -14.16 5.10 24.44
N ILE A 305 -15.24 5.03 23.68
CA ILE A 305 -15.76 3.80 23.09
C ILE A 305 -15.42 3.81 21.60
N TYR A 306 -14.61 2.84 21.17
CA TYR A 306 -14.26 2.64 19.77
C TYR A 306 -15.25 1.72 19.07
N LEU A 307 -15.57 2.06 17.82
CA LEU A 307 -16.27 1.18 16.87
C LEU A 307 -15.26 0.69 15.84
N ASP A 308 -15.11 -0.63 15.75
CA ASP A 308 -14.12 -1.26 14.87
C ASP A 308 -14.61 -1.26 13.41
N MET A 309 -14.11 -0.32 12.61
CA MET A 309 -14.43 -0.20 11.19
C MET A 309 -13.34 -0.82 10.30
N SER A 310 -12.40 -1.56 10.89
CA SER A 310 -11.39 -2.30 10.14
C SER A 310 -12.02 -3.39 9.25
N LEU A 311 -11.29 -3.78 8.21
CA LEU A 311 -11.74 -4.78 7.27
C LEU A 311 -11.56 -6.18 7.87
N SER A 312 -12.55 -7.04 7.63
CA SER A 312 -12.43 -8.45 8.01
C SER A 312 -11.35 -9.18 7.20
N HIS A 313 -10.93 -10.35 7.67
CA HIS A 313 -9.95 -11.18 6.96
C HIS A 313 -10.41 -11.55 5.53
N SER A 314 -11.71 -11.82 5.35
CA SER A 314 -12.30 -12.10 4.04
C SER A 314 -12.28 -10.89 3.11
N GLU A 315 -12.52 -9.68 3.64
CA GLU A 315 -12.43 -8.43 2.88
C GLU A 315 -10.98 -8.15 2.44
N TRP A 316 -10.03 -8.27 3.37
CA TRP A 316 -8.60 -8.17 3.06
C TRP A 316 -8.17 -9.21 2.04
N SER A 317 -8.67 -10.43 2.14
CA SER A 317 -8.39 -11.51 1.18
C SER A 317 -8.90 -11.17 -0.23
N LEU A 318 -10.08 -10.56 -0.34
CA LEU A 318 -10.61 -10.12 -1.63
C LEU A 318 -9.78 -8.97 -2.23
N LEU A 319 -9.38 -7.99 -1.41
CA LEU A 319 -8.51 -6.89 -1.85
C LEU A 319 -7.14 -7.41 -2.33
N PHE A 320 -6.50 -8.26 -1.53
CA PHE A 320 -5.17 -8.80 -1.85
C PHE A 320 -5.16 -9.88 -2.92
N ARG A 321 -6.29 -10.56 -3.18
CA ARG A 321 -6.36 -11.59 -4.24
C ARG A 321 -5.98 -11.01 -5.59
N SER A 322 -6.47 -9.82 -5.92
CA SER A 322 -6.19 -9.14 -7.19
C SER A 322 -4.75 -8.60 -7.25
N ILE A 323 -4.24 -8.08 -6.13
CA ILE A 323 -2.85 -7.59 -6.02
C ILE A 323 -1.84 -8.73 -6.16
N ARG A 324 -2.06 -9.86 -5.47
CA ARG A 324 -1.16 -11.03 -5.50
C ARG A 324 -1.14 -11.73 -6.85
N ALA A 325 -2.24 -11.68 -7.60
CA ALA A 325 -2.29 -12.22 -8.95
C ALA A 325 -1.58 -11.32 -9.99
N VAL A 326 -1.12 -10.12 -9.59
CA VAL A 326 -0.67 -9.06 -10.51
C VAL A 326 -1.75 -8.78 -11.57
N ASP A 327 -3.02 -8.98 -11.20
CA ASP A 327 -4.17 -8.78 -12.06
C ASP A 327 -4.72 -7.37 -11.81
N PHE A 328 -4.02 -6.40 -12.39
CA PHE A 328 -4.39 -4.99 -12.29
C PHE A 328 -5.78 -4.69 -12.86
N GLY A 329 -6.28 -5.51 -13.80
CA GLY A 329 -7.64 -5.38 -14.34
C GLY A 329 -8.70 -5.84 -13.34
N ALA A 330 -8.49 -6.97 -12.69
CA ALA A 330 -9.32 -7.41 -11.57
C ALA A 330 -9.25 -6.42 -10.42
N PHE A 331 -8.07 -5.90 -10.07
CA PHE A 331 -7.90 -4.89 -9.03
C PHE A 331 -8.69 -3.62 -9.36
N SER A 332 -8.51 -3.05 -10.55
CA SER A 332 -9.27 -1.86 -10.98
C SER A 332 -10.79 -2.11 -10.97
N THR A 333 -11.22 -3.31 -11.35
CA THR A 333 -12.65 -3.69 -11.30
C THR A 333 -13.15 -3.79 -9.86
N THR A 334 -12.35 -4.39 -8.97
CA THR A 334 -12.63 -4.45 -7.54
C THR A 334 -12.73 -3.05 -6.94
N ILE A 335 -11.75 -2.18 -7.20
CA ILE A 335 -11.76 -0.78 -6.74
C ILE A 335 -12.99 -0.04 -7.30
N ARG A 336 -13.25 -0.07 -8.62
CA ARG A 336 -14.45 0.57 -9.20
C ARG A 336 -15.75 0.05 -8.59
N SER A 337 -15.84 -1.25 -8.33
CA SER A 337 -17.02 -1.81 -7.66
C SER A 337 -17.19 -1.31 -6.23
N MET A 338 -16.11 -0.97 -5.51
CA MET A 338 -16.17 -0.30 -4.21
C MET A 338 -16.69 1.13 -4.36
N LEU A 339 -16.17 1.87 -5.34
CA LEU A 339 -16.55 3.27 -5.60
C LEU A 339 -18.03 3.41 -5.92
N ASP A 340 -18.56 2.50 -6.75
CA ASP A 340 -19.94 2.54 -7.24
C ASP A 340 -20.96 2.00 -6.21
N SER A 341 -20.51 1.24 -5.20
CA SER A 341 -21.43 0.53 -4.29
C SER A 341 -21.58 1.18 -2.91
N SER A 342 -20.70 2.11 -2.53
CA SER A 342 -20.77 2.84 -1.26
C SER A 342 -21.60 4.12 -1.39
N ASN A 343 -22.49 4.38 -0.43
CA ASN A 343 -23.35 5.56 -0.43
C ASN A 343 -22.87 6.58 0.60
N ARG A 344 -22.32 7.71 0.12
CA ARG A 344 -21.81 8.81 0.96
C ARG A 344 -22.88 9.39 1.90
N THR A 345 -24.10 9.60 1.40
CA THR A 345 -25.20 10.16 2.21
C THR A 345 -25.58 9.22 3.36
N MET A 346 -25.61 7.92 3.09
CA MET A 346 -25.87 6.91 4.13
C MET A 346 -24.78 6.95 5.22
N ILE A 347 -23.50 7.05 4.84
CA ILE A 347 -22.39 7.17 5.80
C ILE A 347 -22.55 8.42 6.69
N GLN A 348 -22.87 9.57 6.10
CA GLN A 348 -23.10 10.82 6.84
C GLN A 348 -24.26 10.71 7.83
N GLU A 349 -25.39 10.16 7.38
CA GLU A 349 -26.59 9.99 8.21
C GLU A 349 -26.33 9.06 9.39
N TRP A 350 -25.67 7.91 9.16
CA TRP A 350 -25.35 6.95 10.21
C TRP A 350 -24.30 7.48 11.18
N THR A 351 -23.27 8.16 10.69
CA THR A 351 -22.27 8.81 11.54
C THR A 351 -22.97 9.83 12.47
N SER A 352 -23.78 10.72 11.90
CA SER A 352 -24.53 11.73 12.67
C SER A 352 -25.50 11.11 13.67
N ARG A 353 -26.02 9.91 13.39
CA ARG A 353 -26.91 9.18 14.30
C ARG A 353 -26.14 8.55 15.46
N LEU A 354 -24.98 7.95 15.20
CA LEU A 354 -24.11 7.36 16.23
C LEU A 354 -23.54 8.44 17.15
N MET A 355 -23.03 9.55 16.59
CA MET A 355 -22.49 10.65 17.39
C MET A 355 -23.54 11.25 18.33
N ARG A 356 -24.76 11.54 17.83
CA ARG A 356 -25.86 12.02 18.68
C ARG A 356 -26.23 11.03 19.79
N LEU A 357 -26.14 9.73 19.52
CA LEU A 357 -26.36 8.71 20.53
C LEU A 357 -25.28 8.78 21.62
N GLY A 358 -23.99 8.79 21.26
CA GLY A 358 -22.88 8.97 22.21
C GLY A 358 -23.03 10.23 23.06
N GLU A 359 -23.29 11.37 22.41
CA GLU A 359 -23.53 12.66 23.07
C GLU A 359 -24.68 12.62 24.07
N SER A 360 -25.81 11.97 23.71
CA SER A 360 -26.98 11.88 24.60
C SER A 360 -26.70 11.14 25.91
N PHE A 361 -25.72 10.25 25.92
CA PHE A 361 -25.25 9.53 27.12
C PHE A 361 -23.93 10.11 27.66
N GLY A 362 -23.47 11.21 27.06
CA GLY A 362 -22.26 11.92 27.43
C GLY A 362 -20.99 11.10 27.21
N VAL A 363 -20.96 10.07 26.36
CA VAL A 363 -19.79 9.22 26.12
C VAL A 363 -19.05 9.66 24.87
N SER A 364 -17.72 9.65 24.92
CA SER A 364 -16.87 9.94 23.77
C SER A 364 -16.80 8.74 22.84
N LEU A 365 -16.99 8.99 21.54
CA LEU A 365 -16.97 7.95 20.52
C LEU A 365 -15.77 8.11 19.59
N GLY A 366 -15.14 6.99 19.28
CA GLY A 366 -14.04 6.91 18.32
C GLY A 366 -14.19 5.75 17.36
N LEU A 367 -13.27 5.68 16.39
CA LEU A 367 -13.20 4.59 15.42
C LEU A 367 -11.84 3.89 15.46
N VAL A 368 -11.84 2.59 15.16
CA VAL A 368 -10.64 1.89 14.68
C VAL A 368 -10.74 1.75 13.17
N VAL A 369 -9.71 2.19 12.44
CA VAL A 369 -9.72 2.27 10.97
C VAL A 369 -8.45 1.67 10.36
N GLU A 370 -8.47 1.45 9.05
CA GLU A 370 -7.30 0.94 8.32
C GLU A 370 -6.29 2.04 7.97
N PRO A 371 -5.00 1.70 7.75
CA PRO A 371 -3.96 2.70 7.45
C PRO A 371 -4.19 3.50 6.16
N PHE A 372 -4.86 2.92 5.16
CA PHE A 372 -5.17 3.63 3.90
C PHE A 372 -6.13 4.81 4.10
N VAL A 373 -6.87 4.86 5.22
CA VAL A 373 -7.74 6.00 5.53
C VAL A 373 -6.93 7.27 5.77
N MET A 374 -5.70 7.15 6.29
CA MET A 374 -4.81 8.31 6.44
C MET A 374 -4.33 8.84 5.09
N ASP A 375 -4.01 7.94 4.15
CA ASP A 375 -3.54 8.29 2.80
C ASP A 375 -4.61 9.11 2.05
N ASP A 376 -5.82 8.55 1.97
CA ASP A 376 -7.02 9.19 1.41
C ASP A 376 -7.37 10.53 2.10
N SER A 377 -7.08 10.66 3.40
CA SER A 377 -7.34 11.92 4.13
C SER A 377 -6.37 13.05 3.74
N MET A 378 -5.17 12.70 3.25
CA MET A 378 -4.13 13.67 2.88
C MET A 378 -4.35 14.25 1.48
N ASP A 379 -4.83 13.45 0.52
CA ASP A 379 -5.08 13.88 -0.85
C ASP A 379 -6.54 14.32 -1.10
N GLY A 380 -7.43 14.03 -0.14
CA GLY A 380 -8.84 14.40 -0.19
C GLY A 380 -9.67 13.48 -1.09
N ASP A 381 -9.14 12.32 -1.49
CA ASP A 381 -9.91 11.29 -2.17
C ASP A 381 -10.51 10.31 -1.13
N ASP A 382 -11.80 10.43 -0.84
CA ASP A 382 -12.47 9.57 0.14
C ASP A 382 -12.83 8.16 -0.38
N ASN A 383 -12.30 7.74 -1.52
CA ASN A 383 -12.72 6.56 -2.24
C ASN A 383 -12.46 5.24 -1.50
N ALA A 384 -11.26 5.03 -0.94
CA ALA A 384 -10.93 3.82 -0.21
C ALA A 384 -11.45 3.88 1.24
N MET A 385 -11.44 5.06 1.88
CA MET A 385 -11.97 5.23 3.23
C MET A 385 -13.46 4.89 3.36
N ARG A 386 -14.24 4.99 2.26
CA ARG A 386 -15.64 4.54 2.23
C ARG A 386 -15.82 3.06 2.52
N VAL A 387 -14.82 2.21 2.25
CA VAL A 387 -14.88 0.78 2.59
C VAL A 387 -14.89 0.62 4.12
N CYS A 388 -14.23 1.51 4.85
CA CYS A 388 -14.29 1.62 6.31
C CYS A 388 -15.47 2.48 6.81
N GLY A 389 -16.48 2.75 5.97
CA GLY A 389 -17.63 3.55 6.34
C GLY A 389 -17.29 4.99 6.72
N LEU A 390 -16.24 5.55 6.11
CA LEU A 390 -15.80 6.93 6.34
C LEU A 390 -15.80 7.73 5.06
N ILE A 391 -15.97 9.04 5.21
CA ILE A 391 -15.75 10.03 4.16
C ILE A 391 -15.03 11.24 4.77
N SER A 392 -14.41 12.08 3.95
CA SER A 392 -13.66 13.25 4.44
C SER A 392 -14.50 14.14 5.37
N ASP A 393 -15.79 14.33 5.06
CA ASP A 393 -16.71 15.16 5.86
C ASP A 393 -16.99 14.59 7.26
N THR A 394 -16.86 13.28 7.46
CA THR A 394 -17.17 12.63 8.74
C THR A 394 -15.96 12.45 9.64
N LEU A 395 -14.73 12.62 9.14
CA LEU A 395 -13.50 12.44 9.92
C LEU A 395 -13.47 13.35 11.15
N GLY A 396 -13.82 14.62 10.99
CA GLY A 396 -13.84 15.59 12.09
C GLY A 396 -15.00 15.43 13.07
N SER A 397 -15.92 14.49 12.84
CA SER A 397 -17.05 14.24 13.75
C SER A 397 -16.71 13.31 14.91
N TRP A 398 -15.63 12.53 14.79
CA TRP A 398 -15.22 11.56 15.80
C TRP A 398 -14.26 12.19 16.80
N ASP A 399 -14.36 11.82 18.07
CA ASP A 399 -13.50 12.38 19.12
C ASP A 399 -12.07 11.82 19.08
N SER A 400 -11.92 10.60 18.57
CA SER A 400 -10.66 9.88 18.45
C SER A 400 -10.71 8.91 17.28
N ILE A 401 -9.63 8.81 16.51
CA ILE A 401 -9.48 7.84 15.44
C ILE A 401 -8.18 7.09 15.69
N GLU A 402 -8.30 5.80 15.95
CA GLU A 402 -7.20 4.87 16.12
C GLU A 402 -6.92 4.14 14.81
N VAL A 403 -5.65 4.14 14.39
CA VAL A 403 -5.24 3.48 13.14
C VAL A 403 -4.70 2.09 13.42
N SER A 404 -5.32 1.09 12.80
CA SER A 404 -4.94 -0.32 12.88
C SER A 404 -3.72 -0.63 12.03
N CYS A 405 -2.54 -0.55 12.63
CA CYS A 405 -1.25 -0.83 12.00
C CYS A 405 -0.81 -2.28 12.23
N ASN A 406 -1.74 -3.22 12.06
CA ASN A 406 -1.47 -4.63 12.28
C ASN A 406 -0.49 -5.16 11.24
N LYS A 407 0.56 -5.87 11.68
CA LYS A 407 1.45 -6.59 10.77
C LYS A 407 0.64 -7.65 10.07
N THR A 408 0.70 -7.66 8.74
CA THR A 408 0.08 -8.73 7.95
C THR A 408 1.09 -9.84 7.72
N LEU A 409 0.64 -11.02 7.29
CA LEU A 409 1.53 -12.07 6.79
C LEU A 409 2.47 -11.57 5.68
N PHE A 410 2.06 -10.52 4.96
CA PHE A 410 2.91 -9.83 3.99
C PHE A 410 4.00 -9.02 4.69
N SER A 411 3.68 -8.26 5.74
CA SER A 411 4.66 -7.55 6.56
C SER A 411 5.68 -8.50 7.20
N GLU A 412 5.25 -9.67 7.69
CA GLU A 412 6.13 -10.71 8.23
C GLU A 412 7.03 -11.33 7.17
N ALA A 413 6.47 -11.65 6.00
CA ALA A 413 7.25 -12.16 4.87
C ALA A 413 8.31 -11.15 4.38
N MET A 414 8.15 -9.88 4.78
CA MET A 414 9.05 -8.77 4.47
C MET A 414 9.79 -8.26 5.72
N ALA A 415 9.88 -9.05 6.80
CA ALA A 415 10.67 -8.71 7.99
C ALA A 415 12.16 -8.54 7.65
N GLY A 416 12.79 -7.46 8.13
CA GLY A 416 14.14 -7.05 7.72
C GLY A 416 14.23 -6.40 6.33
N ASP A 417 13.08 -6.18 5.67
CA ASP A 417 12.94 -5.51 4.38
C ASP A 417 12.14 -4.20 4.58
N VAL A 418 10.91 -4.30 5.14
CA VAL A 418 9.96 -3.17 5.24
C VAL A 418 8.98 -3.24 6.42
N GLY A 419 9.07 -4.25 7.28
CA GLY A 419 8.17 -4.38 8.44
C GLY A 419 8.27 -3.21 9.41
N GLU A 420 9.50 -2.78 9.70
CA GLU A 420 9.84 -1.68 10.61
C GLU A 420 9.40 -0.32 10.03
N TYR A 421 9.51 -0.16 8.71
CA TYR A 421 9.14 1.06 8.00
C TYR A 421 7.65 1.38 8.09
N PHE A 422 6.75 0.38 8.01
CA PHE A 422 5.32 0.65 8.00
C PHE A 422 4.82 1.23 9.32
N VAL A 423 5.21 0.64 10.45
CA VAL A 423 4.83 1.14 11.78
C VAL A 423 5.37 2.56 12.01
N TYR A 424 6.63 2.79 11.64
CA TYR A 424 7.24 4.12 11.67
C TYR A 424 6.54 5.14 10.76
N SER A 425 6.25 4.78 9.52
CA SER A 425 5.64 5.70 8.55
C SER A 425 4.22 6.07 8.97
N TYR A 426 3.42 5.10 9.40
CA TYR A 426 2.05 5.33 9.82
C TYR A 426 1.99 6.16 11.10
N SER A 427 2.87 5.89 12.07
CA SER A 427 2.91 6.68 13.31
C SER A 427 3.29 8.14 13.10
N ARG A 428 4.26 8.41 12.23
CA ARG A 428 4.55 9.77 11.80
C ARG A 428 3.38 10.42 11.06
N THR A 429 2.68 9.70 10.19
CA THR A 429 1.52 10.24 9.50
C THR A 429 0.40 10.59 10.48
N VAL A 430 0.11 9.74 11.47
CA VAL A 430 -0.85 10.04 12.56
C VAL A 430 -0.50 11.36 13.22
N SER A 431 0.76 11.58 13.58
CA SER A 431 1.19 12.83 14.23
C SER A 431 0.99 14.10 13.37
N SER A 432 1.01 13.94 12.04
CA SER A 432 0.85 15.05 11.11
C SER A 432 -0.61 15.42 10.83
N LEU A 433 -1.55 14.55 11.21
CA LEU A 433 -2.97 14.68 10.89
C LEU A 433 -3.79 14.87 12.17
N SER A 434 -4.47 16.01 12.29
CA SER A 434 -5.17 16.40 13.52
C SER A 434 -6.32 15.49 13.96
N HIS A 435 -6.84 14.65 13.06
CA HIS A 435 -7.98 13.77 13.34
C HIS A 435 -7.57 12.39 13.87
N PHE A 436 -6.31 12.00 13.71
CA PHE A 436 -5.81 10.71 14.16
C PHE A 436 -4.97 10.92 15.40
N ASP A 437 -5.23 10.14 16.46
CA ASP A 437 -4.59 10.38 17.75
C ASP A 437 -3.95 9.12 18.35
N SER A 438 -4.31 7.93 17.88
CA SER A 438 -3.83 6.66 18.45
C SER A 438 -3.48 5.63 17.38
N ILE A 439 -2.68 4.64 17.74
CA ILE A 439 -2.27 3.54 16.86
C ILE A 439 -2.52 2.22 17.57
N ARG A 440 -3.06 1.26 16.83
CA ARG A 440 -3.18 -0.13 17.27
C ARG A 440 -2.16 -0.99 16.53
N ILE A 441 -1.43 -1.83 17.25
CA ILE A 441 -0.44 -2.77 16.70
C ILE A 441 -0.75 -4.20 17.10
N SER A 442 -0.54 -5.14 16.17
CA SER A 442 -0.65 -6.58 16.39
C SER A 442 0.13 -7.40 15.35
N GLU A 443 0.33 -8.70 15.62
CA GLU A 443 0.86 -9.66 14.65
C GLU A 443 -0.27 -10.47 13.98
N SER A 444 -0.30 -10.41 12.63
CA SER A 444 -0.96 -11.28 11.64
C SER A 444 -2.16 -12.11 12.10
N GLY A 445 -3.22 -11.44 12.55
CA GLY A 445 -4.59 -11.95 12.51
C GLY A 445 -4.94 -13.19 13.35
N LYS A 446 -3.99 -13.95 13.95
CA LYS A 446 -4.27 -15.11 14.82
C LYS A 446 -3.17 -15.49 15.84
N SER A 447 -1.98 -14.90 15.87
CA SER A 447 -0.88 -15.38 16.73
C SER A 447 -0.17 -14.26 17.51
N PRO A 448 0.20 -14.46 18.80
CA PRO A 448 1.06 -13.56 19.55
C PRO A 448 2.36 -13.24 18.82
N TYR A 449 2.91 -12.07 19.17
CA TYR A 449 4.32 -11.74 19.01
C TYR A 449 5.20 -12.95 19.34
N SER A 450 5.94 -13.43 18.35
CA SER A 450 6.82 -14.59 18.53
C SER A 450 7.99 -14.31 19.48
N ARG A 451 8.37 -13.03 19.66
CA ARG A 451 9.46 -12.58 20.53
C ARG A 451 9.17 -11.21 21.15
N MET A 452 9.54 -11.04 22.41
CA MET A 452 9.34 -9.80 23.19
C MET A 452 10.12 -8.61 22.62
N ASP A 453 11.34 -8.85 22.13
CA ASP A 453 12.19 -7.78 21.58
C ASP A 453 11.61 -7.19 20.28
N ILE A 454 10.89 -7.98 19.49
CA ILE A 454 10.18 -7.50 18.30
C ILE A 454 9.03 -6.58 18.71
N LEU A 455 8.24 -6.98 19.73
CA LEU A 455 7.17 -6.15 20.27
C LEU A 455 7.69 -4.84 20.86
N ALA A 456 8.75 -4.90 21.66
CA ALA A 456 9.38 -3.72 22.23
C ALA A 456 9.87 -2.76 21.13
N ASN A 457 10.54 -3.27 20.09
CA ASN A 457 10.96 -2.46 18.94
C ASN A 457 9.77 -1.83 18.21
N ASP A 458 8.70 -2.58 17.95
CA ASP A 458 7.50 -2.05 17.30
C ASP A 458 6.83 -0.94 18.12
N ILE A 459 6.80 -1.07 19.45
CA ILE A 459 6.27 -0.03 20.34
C ILE A 459 7.12 1.24 20.25
N VAL A 460 8.45 1.11 20.29
CA VAL A 460 9.35 2.26 20.14
C VAL A 460 9.23 2.89 18.74
N LEU A 461 9.03 2.09 17.70
CA LEU A 461 8.77 2.61 16.36
C LEU A 461 7.40 3.30 16.26
N ALA A 462 6.37 2.75 16.90
CA ALA A 462 5.02 3.30 16.92
C ALA A 462 4.93 4.59 17.75
N SER A 463 5.84 4.80 18.70
CA SER A 463 5.92 6.06 19.45
C SER A 463 6.48 7.21 18.60
N SER A 464 6.98 6.93 17.40
CA SER A 464 7.48 7.96 16.49
C SER A 464 6.35 8.90 16.07
N GLY A 465 6.46 10.17 16.43
CA GLY A 465 5.38 11.15 16.24
C GLY A 465 4.44 11.28 17.43
N SER A 466 4.73 10.63 18.56
CA SER A 466 4.04 10.80 19.84
C SER A 466 2.50 10.62 19.75
N PRO A 467 1.99 9.51 19.20
CA PRO A 467 0.56 9.22 19.32
C PRO A 467 0.15 9.22 20.80
N ARG A 468 -1.10 9.61 21.07
CA ARG A 468 -1.65 9.65 22.42
C ARG A 468 -1.62 8.27 23.08
N TRP A 469 -2.02 7.24 22.32
CA TRP A 469 -2.00 5.85 22.76
C TRP A 469 -1.42 4.93 21.70
N ILE A 470 -0.66 3.93 22.17
CA ILE A 470 -0.30 2.74 21.40
C ILE A 470 -1.04 1.55 22.03
N THR A 471 -2.03 1.03 21.32
CA THR A 471 -2.79 -0.15 21.75
C THR A 471 -2.13 -1.41 21.21
N VAL A 472 -1.62 -2.27 22.11
CA VAL A 472 -1.08 -3.58 21.78
C VAL A 472 -2.21 -4.62 21.84
N GLU A 473 -2.48 -5.33 20.75
CA GLU A 473 -3.54 -6.34 20.77
C GLU A 473 -3.14 -7.61 21.55
N SER A 474 -4.10 -8.08 22.37
CA SER A 474 -4.13 -9.36 23.07
C SER A 474 -3.11 -9.52 24.21
N LEU A 475 -3.49 -9.00 25.37
CA LEU A 475 -2.85 -9.26 26.66
C LEU A 475 -2.73 -10.76 26.97
N THR A 476 -3.75 -11.55 26.63
CA THR A 476 -3.73 -13.01 26.81
C THR A 476 -2.67 -13.68 25.94
N SER A 477 -2.45 -13.16 24.73
CA SER A 477 -1.40 -13.66 23.86
C SER A 477 -0.01 -13.39 24.47
N MET A 478 0.19 -12.25 25.15
CA MET A 478 1.41 -12.01 25.94
C MET A 478 1.55 -12.99 27.10
N LEU A 479 0.48 -13.25 27.86
CA LEU A 479 0.49 -14.24 28.94
C LEU A 479 0.97 -15.61 28.45
N SER A 480 0.37 -16.08 27.36
CA SER A 480 0.61 -17.42 26.83
C SER A 480 2.02 -17.59 26.25
N CYS A 481 2.60 -16.53 25.69
CA CYS A 481 3.93 -16.57 25.08
C CYS A 481 5.07 -16.26 26.04
N PHE A 482 4.85 -15.35 27.00
CA PHE A 482 5.92 -14.79 27.81
C PHE A 482 5.73 -14.95 29.31
N GLY A 483 4.58 -15.48 29.76
CA GLY A 483 4.30 -15.76 31.17
C GLY A 483 3.68 -14.58 31.93
N GLU A 484 3.52 -14.75 33.24
CA GLU A 484 2.84 -13.82 34.14
C GLU A 484 3.61 -12.49 34.31
N ASP A 485 4.94 -12.51 34.22
CA ASP A 485 5.78 -11.31 34.31
C ASP A 485 5.92 -10.55 32.98
N SER A 486 5.14 -10.91 31.96
CA SER A 486 5.33 -10.45 30.57
C SER A 486 5.18 -8.94 30.39
N VAL A 487 4.29 -8.28 31.13
CA VAL A 487 4.09 -6.82 31.08
C VAL A 487 5.31 -6.08 31.65
N GLN A 488 5.81 -6.52 32.80
CA GLN A 488 7.01 -5.95 33.41
C GLN A 488 8.24 -6.16 32.51
N LEU A 489 8.43 -7.38 31.99
CA LEU A 489 9.54 -7.69 31.08
C LEU A 489 9.48 -6.88 29.79
N LEU A 490 8.27 -6.58 29.28
CA LEU A 490 8.10 -5.70 28.14
C LEU A 490 8.51 -4.27 28.48
N ASN A 491 8.11 -3.74 29.64
CA ASN A 491 8.49 -2.41 30.09
C ASN A 491 10.02 -2.28 30.25
N GLU A 492 10.67 -3.28 30.85
CA GLU A 492 12.13 -3.38 30.94
C GLU A 492 12.78 -3.43 29.55
N ALA A 493 12.21 -4.19 28.61
CA ALA A 493 12.71 -4.27 27.24
C ALA A 493 12.61 -2.91 26.53
N ILE A 494 11.47 -2.22 26.62
CA ILE A 494 11.25 -0.90 26.01
C ILE A 494 12.24 0.12 26.58
N THR A 495 12.39 0.17 27.89
CA THR A 495 13.30 1.11 28.57
C THR A 495 14.78 0.83 28.31
N SER A 496 15.13 -0.41 27.96
CA SER A 496 16.50 -0.79 27.59
C SER A 496 16.89 -0.41 26.17
N ILE A 497 15.93 -0.07 25.30
CA ILE A 497 16.17 0.35 23.93
C ILE A 497 16.56 1.84 23.92
N GLU A 498 17.76 2.16 23.48
CA GLU A 498 18.17 3.57 23.29
C GLU A 498 17.61 4.12 21.97
N GLU A 499 17.83 3.39 20.88
CA GLU A 499 17.40 3.76 19.54
C GLU A 499 17.00 2.52 18.72
N VAL A 500 15.94 2.66 17.92
CA VAL A 500 15.59 1.66 16.90
C VAL A 500 15.90 2.23 15.51
N PRO A 501 16.77 1.58 14.73
CA PRO A 501 16.99 1.97 13.34
C PRO A 501 15.81 1.57 12.47
N VAL A 502 15.30 2.52 11.69
CA VAL A 502 14.31 2.27 10.64
C VAL A 502 15.05 2.04 9.34
N THR A 503 14.95 0.83 8.80
CA THR A 503 15.50 0.49 7.49
C THR A 503 14.37 0.35 6.47
N TYR A 504 14.72 0.57 5.20
CA TYR A 504 13.82 0.41 4.08
C TYR A 504 14.57 -0.19 2.90
N THR A 505 13.90 -1.06 2.14
CA THR A 505 14.54 -1.71 0.99
C THR A 505 13.92 -1.36 -0.35
N PHE A 506 14.69 -1.64 -1.40
CA PHE A 506 14.39 -1.33 -2.78
C PHE A 506 13.06 -1.93 -3.30
N ARG A 507 12.50 -2.97 -2.65
CA ARG A 507 11.28 -3.64 -3.16
C ARG A 507 10.03 -2.79 -3.03
N ILE A 508 9.82 -2.12 -1.89
CA ILE A 508 8.74 -1.13 -1.78
C ILE A 508 9.10 0.14 -2.54
N TYR A 509 10.39 0.47 -2.69
CA TYR A 509 10.81 1.61 -3.50
C TYR A 509 10.34 1.41 -4.94
N ALA A 510 10.56 0.22 -5.50
CA ALA A 510 10.07 -0.16 -6.81
C ALA A 510 8.53 -0.13 -6.89
N PHE A 511 7.83 -0.58 -5.84
CA PHE A 511 6.37 -0.56 -5.81
C PHE A 511 5.82 0.88 -5.81
N ARG A 512 6.28 1.74 -4.89
CA ARG A 512 5.91 3.17 -4.83
C ARG A 512 6.26 3.91 -6.12
N VAL A 513 7.44 3.66 -6.69
CA VAL A 513 7.87 4.23 -7.97
C VAL A 513 6.90 3.84 -9.08
N VAL A 514 6.41 2.60 -9.11
CA VAL A 514 5.45 2.16 -10.12
C VAL A 514 4.12 2.90 -9.97
N PHE A 515 3.58 3.05 -8.74
CA PHE A 515 2.34 3.81 -8.52
C PHE A 515 2.50 5.31 -8.82
N LEU A 516 3.55 5.96 -8.31
CA LEU A 516 3.86 7.36 -8.67
C LEU A 516 4.05 7.54 -10.17
N ALA A 517 4.62 6.55 -10.86
CA ALA A 517 4.75 6.59 -12.30
C ALA A 517 3.38 6.51 -13.00
N ILE A 518 2.48 5.65 -12.52
CA ILE A 518 1.10 5.53 -13.01
C ILE A 518 0.33 6.84 -12.79
N ASP A 519 0.40 7.41 -11.58
CA ASP A 519 -0.30 8.65 -11.23
C ASP A 519 0.18 9.85 -12.07
N ALA A 520 1.48 9.92 -12.34
CA ALA A 520 2.06 10.93 -13.22
C ALA A 520 1.49 10.86 -14.64
N PHE A 521 1.14 9.66 -15.12
CA PHE A 521 0.50 9.49 -16.41
C PHE A 521 -0.98 9.86 -16.38
N ASP A 522 -1.70 9.52 -15.30
CA ASP A 522 -3.09 9.94 -15.14
C ASP A 522 -3.21 11.48 -15.19
N LEU A 523 -2.28 12.21 -14.56
CA LEU A 523 -2.26 13.68 -14.59
C LEU A 523 -2.10 14.28 -16.00
N LEU A 524 -1.45 13.58 -16.94
CA LEU A 524 -1.26 14.04 -18.32
C LEU A 524 -2.41 13.69 -19.26
N PHE A 525 -3.20 12.67 -18.92
CA PHE A 525 -4.22 12.10 -19.80
C PHE A 525 -5.66 12.29 -19.31
N PHE A 526 -5.85 13.00 -18.19
CA PHE A 526 -7.14 13.51 -17.73
C PHE A 526 -7.53 14.85 -18.37
#